data_AF-A0A6N7PYY5-F1
#
_entry.id   AF-A0A6N7PYY5-F1
#
_cell.length_a   1.000
_cell.length_b   1.000
_cell.length_c   1.000
_cell.angle_alpha   90.00
_cell.angle_beta   90.00
_cell.angle_gamma   90.00
#
_symmetry.space_group_name_H-M   'P 1'
#
loop_
_entity.id
_entity.type
_entity.pdbx_description
1 polymer ?
#
loop_
_entity_poly.entity_id
_entity_poly.type
_entity_poly.pdbx_seq_one_letter_code
_entity_poly.pdbx_strand_id
1 'polypeptide(L)'
;MTRRRSAVLGVLVLGFGGAWMTGACGGPLDPGPLDACAALPEAPLDEPTECAEPMQKPCMLYRIPLLGNPTENGALRGEYIAAFGSACYMSAGPIPTFNCFYKTWQSACADAVKIGKVSGNAEYDEGYECQPVGNGDYTLQVGPDPAIKIPITYEDAPLATSLIEIKTVPTEVNGPYRNLVEVTTVKPEKDFNCTSGQVGADGKTMSQRKWILEVNRKAHGGKIHSDLAGFTWPCDDENCKPTTCTEKLVLLDPADKNTPENDPDRAQVHHVVPRKDPRGCRWGTNAYKNAAVISTRLNQHLTNKVPPIKEVDQINKVPPYSP
;
A
#
# COMPACT_ATOMS: atom_id res chain seq x y z
N MET A 1 -26.75 0.66 -71.55
CA MET A 1 -26.18 1.63 -72.51
C MET A 1 -26.56 3.01 -71.97
N THR A 2 -25.72 3.98 -71.60
CA THR A 2 -24.37 4.41 -72.03
C THR A 2 -23.89 5.37 -70.92
N ARG A 3 -22.83 5.05 -70.14
CA ARG A 3 -21.49 5.69 -70.15
C ARG A 3 -21.49 7.23 -69.97
N ARG A 4 -20.90 7.78 -68.89
CA ARG A 4 -19.49 8.30 -68.72
C ARG A 4 -19.63 9.73 -68.11
N ARG A 5 -18.71 10.38 -67.38
CA ARG A 5 -17.31 10.17 -66.97
C ARG A 5 -16.93 11.20 -65.89
N SER A 6 -15.92 10.81 -65.12
CA SER A 6 -14.99 11.52 -64.24
C SER A 6 -14.61 12.98 -64.55
N ALA A 7 -14.17 13.73 -63.53
CA ALA A 7 -12.85 14.38 -63.52
C ALA A 7 -12.44 14.85 -62.11
N VAL A 8 -11.17 14.56 -61.79
CA VAL A 8 -10.36 14.96 -60.63
C VAL A 8 -9.54 16.21 -61.02
N LEU A 9 -9.17 17.03 -60.03
CA LEU A 9 -7.99 17.94 -59.88
C LEU A 9 -8.49 19.19 -59.11
N GLY A 10 -7.86 19.73 -58.06
CA GLY A 10 -6.49 19.62 -57.54
C GLY A 10 -5.93 21.05 -57.34
N VAL A 11 -5.17 21.26 -56.25
CA VAL A 11 -4.31 22.43 -55.90
C VAL A 11 -5.04 23.59 -55.16
N LEU A 12 -4.67 24.22 -54.03
CA LEU A 12 -3.59 24.23 -52.99
C LEU A 12 -3.21 25.71 -52.75
N VAL A 13 -3.53 26.27 -51.58
CA VAL A 13 -2.98 27.53 -51.00
C VAL A 13 -3.11 27.41 -49.47
N LEU A 14 -2.06 27.03 -48.71
CA LEU A 14 -1.01 27.85 -48.11
C LEU A 14 -1.49 29.02 -47.23
N GLY A 15 -1.31 28.89 -45.91
CA GLY A 15 -0.65 29.95 -45.14
C GLY A 15 -1.28 30.43 -43.83
N PHE A 16 -0.58 30.07 -42.74
CA PHE A 16 -0.31 30.85 -41.53
C PHE A 16 -1.29 30.91 -40.35
N GLY A 17 -0.75 30.49 -39.19
CA GLY A 17 -0.73 31.34 -38.00
C GLY A 17 -1.46 30.80 -36.77
N GLY A 18 -0.79 30.01 -35.93
CA GLY A 18 -1.32 29.65 -34.61
C GLY A 18 -0.46 28.65 -33.85
N ALA A 19 0.66 29.12 -33.29
CA ALA A 19 1.42 28.37 -32.31
C ALA A 19 0.62 28.27 -31.00
N TRP A 20 0.25 27.05 -30.59
CA TRP A 20 -0.10 26.72 -29.22
C TRP A 20 0.74 25.51 -28.80
N MET A 21 1.73 25.78 -27.95
CA MET A 21 2.39 24.77 -27.14
C MET A 21 1.51 24.50 -25.92
N THR A 22 1.02 23.28 -25.76
CA THR A 22 0.63 22.75 -24.45
C THR A 22 0.80 21.23 -24.41
N GLY A 23 1.73 20.80 -23.55
CA GLY A 23 1.54 19.67 -22.64
C GLY A 23 1.47 18.28 -23.27
N ALA A 24 2.59 17.57 -23.23
CA ALA A 24 2.62 16.12 -23.34
C ALA A 24 1.65 15.50 -22.32
N CYS A 25 0.64 14.79 -22.82
CA CYS A 25 -0.21 13.93 -22.03
C CYS A 25 0.64 12.78 -21.47
N GLY A 26 1.01 12.88 -20.20
CA GLY A 26 1.45 11.74 -19.42
C GLY A 26 0.28 10.75 -19.33
N GLY A 27 0.48 9.57 -19.92
CA GLY A 27 -0.43 8.44 -19.78
C GLY A 27 -0.55 7.98 -18.32
N PRO A 28 -1.50 7.07 -18.03
CA PRO A 28 -1.71 6.54 -16.69
C PRO A 28 -0.42 5.90 -16.17
N LEU A 29 0.02 6.32 -14.98
CA LEU A 29 1.02 5.61 -14.19
C LEU A 29 0.36 4.34 -13.64
N ASP A 30 0.23 3.32 -14.49
CA ASP A 30 0.41 1.97 -14.01
C ASP A 30 1.84 1.88 -13.46
N PRO A 31 2.07 1.42 -12.21
CA PRO A 31 3.38 0.94 -11.86
C PRO A 31 3.57 -0.36 -12.65
N GLY A 32 4.11 -0.24 -13.85
CA GLY A 32 4.80 -1.35 -14.51
C GLY A 32 5.85 -1.94 -13.56
N PRO A 33 6.40 -3.12 -13.89
CA PRO A 33 7.49 -3.72 -13.11
C PRO A 33 8.56 -2.65 -12.87
N LEU A 34 8.84 -2.39 -11.59
CA LEU A 34 9.86 -1.44 -11.16
C LEU A 34 11.18 -1.91 -11.76
N ASP A 35 11.76 -1.10 -12.67
CA ASP A 35 13.08 -1.34 -13.24
C ASP A 35 14.08 -1.58 -12.09
N ALA A 36 14.55 -2.81 -11.93
CA ALA A 36 15.63 -3.17 -11.02
C ALA A 36 16.97 -2.49 -11.38
N CYS A 37 17.02 -1.73 -12.49
CA CYS A 37 18.17 -0.98 -12.97
C CYS A 37 18.12 0.54 -12.69
N ALA A 38 17.09 1.06 -12.01
CA ALA A 38 17.03 2.48 -11.68
C ALA A 38 17.92 2.81 -10.47
N ALA A 39 18.66 3.92 -10.57
CA ALA A 39 19.53 4.40 -9.49
C ALA A 39 18.72 4.69 -8.22
N LEU A 40 19.27 4.23 -7.09
CA LEU A 40 18.62 4.23 -5.79
C LEU A 40 18.50 5.64 -5.20
N PRO A 41 17.35 6.01 -4.58
CA PRO A 41 17.33 7.13 -3.65
C PRO A 41 18.14 6.79 -2.40
N GLU A 42 18.97 7.73 -1.95
CA GLU A 42 19.79 7.60 -0.73
C GLU A 42 18.90 7.36 0.50
N ALA A 43 19.29 6.39 1.33
CA ALA A 43 18.68 6.17 2.63
C ALA A 43 19.11 7.29 3.60
N PRO A 44 18.22 7.80 4.46
CA PRO A 44 18.59 8.79 5.47
C PRO A 44 19.56 8.20 6.50
N LEU A 45 20.51 9.02 6.97
CA LEU A 45 21.48 8.69 8.03
C LEU A 45 20.78 8.36 9.36
N ASP A 46 21.26 7.30 10.03
CA ASP A 46 20.76 6.74 11.30
C ASP A 46 21.15 7.58 12.54
N GLU A 47 20.64 8.81 12.66
CA GLU A 47 20.68 9.55 13.94
C GLU A 47 19.39 9.36 14.75
N PRO A 48 19.49 8.93 16.04
CA PRO A 48 18.32 8.77 16.89
C PRO A 48 17.70 10.15 17.14
N THR A 49 16.54 10.39 16.54
CA THR A 49 15.79 11.64 16.69
C THR A 49 14.67 11.43 17.70
N GLU A 50 14.48 12.35 18.64
CA GLU A 50 13.23 12.41 19.41
C GLU A 50 12.07 12.58 18.43
N CYS A 51 11.13 11.63 18.46
CA CYS A 51 10.02 11.61 17.53
C CYS A 51 9.01 12.71 17.91
N ALA A 52 9.30 13.96 17.52
CA ALA A 52 8.38 15.07 17.62
C ALA A 52 7.02 14.67 17.04
N GLU A 53 5.94 15.16 17.65
CA GLU A 53 4.58 14.89 17.22
C GLU A 53 4.27 15.71 15.97
N PRO A 54 4.23 15.13 14.75
CA PRO A 54 3.69 15.87 13.63
C PRO A 54 2.20 16.08 13.88
N MET A 55 1.71 17.29 13.63
CA MET A 55 0.28 17.52 13.47
C MET A 55 -0.26 16.52 12.44
N GLN A 56 -1.29 15.76 12.82
CA GLN A 56 -1.93 14.80 11.93
C GLN A 56 -2.60 15.57 10.79
N LYS A 57 -2.01 15.47 9.59
CA LYS A 57 -2.68 15.97 8.38
C LYS A 57 -3.78 14.98 8.00
N PRO A 58 -5.01 15.45 7.70
CA PRO A 58 -6.07 14.58 7.23
C PRO A 58 -5.67 13.91 5.91
N CYS A 59 -6.06 12.65 5.72
CA CYS A 59 -5.85 11.94 4.46
C CYS A 59 -7.07 12.10 3.56
N MET A 60 -7.16 13.25 2.91
CA MET A 60 -8.33 13.60 2.10
C MET A 60 -8.41 12.76 0.82
N LEU A 61 -9.47 11.96 0.69
CA LEU A 61 -9.74 11.06 -0.43
C LEU A 61 -11.22 11.10 -0.84
N TYR A 62 -11.51 10.64 -2.06
CA TYR A 62 -12.88 10.44 -2.52
C TYR A 62 -13.42 9.13 -1.98
N ARG A 63 -14.44 9.20 -1.12
CA ARG A 63 -15.14 8.05 -0.58
C ARG A 63 -16.31 7.66 -1.49
N ILE A 64 -16.47 6.35 -1.67
CA ILE A 64 -17.74 5.75 -2.12
C ILE A 64 -18.33 4.88 -1.00
N PRO A 65 -19.57 5.13 -0.55
CA PRO A 65 -20.26 4.21 0.35
C PRO A 65 -20.69 2.96 -0.41
N LEU A 66 -20.80 1.86 0.31
CA LEU A 66 -21.17 0.57 -0.24
C LEU A 66 -22.59 0.19 0.19
N LEU A 67 -23.33 -0.46 -0.71
CA LEU A 67 -24.70 -0.89 -0.48
C LEU A 67 -24.72 -2.27 0.20
N GLY A 68 -25.84 -2.62 0.85
CA GLY A 68 -26.07 -3.97 1.41
C GLY A 68 -25.36 -4.28 2.74
N ASN A 69 -24.83 -3.26 3.43
CA ASN A 69 -24.19 -3.37 4.75
C ASN A 69 -23.00 -4.37 4.81
N PRO A 70 -21.94 -4.17 4.00
CA PRO A 70 -20.76 -5.04 4.01
C PRO A 70 -19.94 -4.94 5.31
N THR A 71 -20.20 -3.94 6.16
CA THR A 71 -19.58 -3.87 7.48
C THR A 71 -19.94 -5.11 8.32
N GLU A 72 -21.21 -5.51 8.32
CA GLU A 72 -21.70 -6.64 9.10
C GLU A 72 -21.78 -7.95 8.28
N ASN A 73 -21.88 -7.84 6.95
CA ASN A 73 -21.93 -9.00 6.06
C ASN A 73 -20.54 -9.32 5.46
N GLY A 74 -19.85 -10.30 6.06
CA GLY A 74 -18.51 -10.73 5.62
C GLY A 74 -18.45 -11.33 4.21
N ALA A 75 -19.52 -11.98 3.75
CA ALA A 75 -19.58 -12.53 2.39
C ALA A 75 -19.64 -11.40 1.35
N LEU A 76 -20.57 -10.45 1.54
CA LEU A 76 -20.70 -9.28 0.68
C LEU A 76 -19.44 -8.40 0.73
N ARG A 77 -18.82 -8.26 1.90
CA ARG A 77 -17.52 -7.59 2.03
C ARG A 77 -16.44 -8.26 1.17
N GLY A 78 -16.38 -9.59 1.17
CA GLY A 78 -15.49 -10.35 0.31
C GLY A 78 -15.71 -10.08 -1.18
N GLU A 79 -16.96 -9.94 -1.61
CA GLU A 79 -17.29 -9.57 -2.99
C GLU A 79 -16.82 -8.15 -3.34
N TYR A 80 -17.00 -7.20 -2.43
CA TYR A 80 -16.44 -5.85 -2.59
C TYR A 80 -14.91 -5.85 -2.61
N ILE A 81 -14.23 -6.60 -1.73
CA ILE A 81 -12.76 -6.70 -1.77
C ILE A 81 -12.31 -7.31 -3.10
N ALA A 82 -13.02 -8.31 -3.62
CA ALA A 82 -12.69 -8.93 -4.90
C ALA A 82 -12.88 -7.96 -6.09
N ALA A 83 -13.91 -7.12 -6.07
CA ALA A 83 -14.24 -6.21 -7.18
C ALA A 83 -13.43 -4.89 -7.18
N PHE A 84 -12.98 -4.44 -6.01
CA PHE A 84 -12.38 -3.12 -5.79
C PHE A 84 -10.96 -3.18 -5.20
N GLY A 85 -10.51 -4.36 -4.76
CA GLY A 85 -9.17 -4.59 -4.23
C GLY A 85 -8.86 -3.74 -3.01
N SER A 86 -7.65 -3.19 -2.97
CA SER A 86 -7.15 -2.41 -1.84
C SER A 86 -7.78 -1.02 -1.69
N ALA A 87 -8.66 -0.60 -2.60
CA ALA A 87 -9.39 0.66 -2.44
C ALA A 87 -10.33 0.61 -1.22
N CYS A 88 -10.90 -0.57 -0.94
CA CYS A 88 -11.82 -0.80 0.16
C CYS A 88 -11.11 -1.35 1.39
N TYR A 89 -11.54 -0.91 2.57
CA TYR A 89 -11.01 -1.40 3.83
C TYR A 89 -11.97 -1.14 4.98
N MET A 90 -11.73 -1.84 6.09
CA MET A 90 -12.42 -1.60 7.35
C MET A 90 -11.70 -0.50 8.13
N SER A 91 -12.41 0.55 8.52
CA SER A 91 -11.84 1.60 9.37
C SER A 91 -11.54 1.10 10.77
N ALA A 92 -10.48 1.62 11.39
CA ALA A 92 -10.21 1.45 12.81
C ALA A 92 -11.19 2.28 13.65
N GLY A 93 -11.36 1.90 14.93
CA GLY A 93 -12.17 2.64 15.89
C GLY A 93 -13.31 1.81 16.50
N PRO A 94 -14.07 2.40 17.43
CA PRO A 94 -15.13 1.69 18.17
C PRO A 94 -16.35 1.35 17.31
N ILE A 95 -16.54 2.07 16.19
CA ILE A 95 -17.61 1.85 15.22
C ILE A 95 -16.95 1.75 13.84
N PRO A 96 -16.42 0.58 13.47
CA PRO A 96 -15.73 0.40 12.20
C PRO A 96 -16.73 0.46 11.05
N THR A 97 -16.31 1.00 9.91
CA THR A 97 -17.11 1.07 8.68
C THR A 97 -16.30 0.51 7.52
N PHE A 98 -16.98 -0.14 6.58
CA PHE A 98 -16.35 -0.66 5.37
C PHE A 98 -16.74 0.22 4.16
N ASN A 99 -15.78 1.00 3.66
CA ASN A 99 -15.96 1.90 2.51
C ASN A 99 -14.73 1.80 1.60
N CYS A 100 -14.82 2.39 0.39
CA CYS A 100 -13.70 2.47 -0.54
C CYS A 100 -13.29 3.93 -0.76
N PHE A 101 -11.97 4.15 -0.86
CA PHE A 101 -11.39 5.49 -0.92
C PHE A 101 -10.38 5.60 -2.06
N TYR A 102 -10.43 6.72 -2.78
CA TYR A 102 -9.68 6.96 -4.01
C TYR A 102 -8.98 8.32 -3.99
N LYS A 103 -7.83 8.40 -4.65
CA LYS A 103 -7.10 9.67 -4.80
C LYS A 103 -7.81 10.65 -5.74
N THR A 104 -8.61 10.14 -6.68
CA THR A 104 -9.27 10.93 -7.72
C THR A 104 -10.74 10.55 -7.82
N TRP A 105 -11.59 11.53 -8.16
CA TRP A 105 -13.01 11.29 -8.35
C TRP A 105 -13.27 10.40 -9.58
N GLN A 106 -12.42 10.47 -10.62
CA GLN A 106 -12.56 9.63 -11.82
C GLN A 106 -12.44 8.16 -11.48
N SER A 107 -11.45 7.79 -10.65
CA SER A 107 -11.28 6.40 -10.21
C SER A 107 -12.43 5.96 -9.31
N ALA A 108 -12.87 6.82 -8.39
CA ALA A 108 -14.04 6.56 -7.56
C ALA A 108 -15.31 6.32 -8.41
N CYS A 109 -15.52 7.16 -9.42
CA CYS A 109 -16.64 7.07 -10.35
C CYS A 109 -16.61 5.77 -11.16
N ALA A 110 -15.46 5.46 -11.77
CA ALA A 110 -15.28 4.25 -12.58
C ALA A 110 -15.57 2.97 -11.78
N ASP A 111 -15.16 2.95 -10.51
CA ASP A 111 -15.42 1.81 -9.63
C ASP A 111 -16.84 1.81 -9.06
N ALA A 112 -17.45 2.96 -8.77
CA ALA A 112 -18.80 3.06 -8.22
C ALA A 112 -19.85 2.35 -9.11
N VAL A 113 -19.63 2.29 -10.43
CA VAL A 113 -20.46 1.52 -11.38
C VAL A 113 -20.60 0.05 -10.97
N LYS A 114 -19.54 -0.54 -10.41
CA LYS A 114 -19.51 -1.94 -9.99
C LYS A 114 -20.38 -2.20 -8.75
N ILE A 115 -20.74 -1.17 -7.98
CA ILE A 115 -21.52 -1.31 -6.74
C ILE A 115 -22.87 -1.96 -7.03
N GLY A 116 -23.57 -1.51 -8.09
CA GLY A 116 -24.87 -2.05 -8.46
C GLY A 116 -24.82 -3.56 -8.66
N LYS A 117 -23.83 -4.03 -9.44
CA LYS A 117 -23.61 -5.46 -9.70
C LYS A 117 -23.30 -6.26 -8.43
N VAL A 118 -22.39 -5.76 -7.58
CA VAL A 118 -21.99 -6.46 -6.35
C VAL A 118 -23.13 -6.52 -5.34
N SER A 119 -23.96 -5.48 -5.27
CA SER A 119 -25.11 -5.42 -4.35
C SER A 119 -26.38 -6.09 -4.89
N GLY A 120 -26.35 -6.64 -6.10
CA GLY A 120 -27.50 -7.32 -6.71
C GLY A 120 -28.58 -6.39 -7.27
N ASN A 121 -28.25 -5.13 -7.55
CA ASN A 121 -29.16 -4.21 -8.24
C ASN A 121 -29.27 -4.56 -9.73
N ALA A 122 -30.41 -4.21 -10.34
CA ALA A 122 -30.62 -4.36 -11.77
C ALA A 122 -29.63 -3.49 -12.57
N GLU A 123 -29.20 -3.98 -13.73
CA GLU A 123 -28.35 -3.22 -14.65
C GLU A 123 -29.05 -1.94 -15.12
N TYR A 124 -28.27 -0.90 -15.41
CA TYR A 124 -28.77 0.39 -15.88
C TYR A 124 -28.48 0.58 -17.36
N ASP A 125 -29.54 0.57 -18.17
CA ASP A 125 -29.45 0.60 -19.63
C ASP A 125 -29.07 1.97 -20.22
N GLU A 126 -29.26 3.05 -19.46
CA GLU A 126 -28.98 4.42 -19.91
C GLU A 126 -27.50 4.82 -19.73
N GLY A 127 -26.69 3.91 -19.19
CA GLY A 127 -25.26 4.12 -18.94
C GLY A 127 -24.97 4.83 -17.62
N TYR A 128 -23.74 4.68 -17.13
CA TYR A 128 -23.32 5.23 -15.84
C TYR A 128 -22.51 6.51 -16.05
N GLU A 129 -23.05 7.65 -15.63
CA GLU A 129 -22.36 8.95 -15.68
C GLU A 129 -22.38 9.62 -14.30
N CYS A 130 -21.21 9.96 -13.78
CA CYS A 130 -21.11 10.72 -12.53
C CYS A 130 -21.44 12.19 -12.76
N GLN A 131 -22.41 12.68 -12.00
CA GLN A 131 -22.89 14.05 -12.08
C GLN A 131 -22.31 14.88 -10.92
N PRO A 132 -21.73 16.07 -11.19
CA PRO A 132 -21.27 16.95 -10.12
C PRO A 132 -22.45 17.47 -9.31
N VAL A 133 -22.31 17.53 -7.98
CA VAL A 133 -23.36 18.03 -7.08
C VAL A 133 -22.97 19.34 -6.37
N GLY A 134 -21.80 19.89 -6.70
CA GLY A 134 -21.23 21.09 -6.07
C GLY A 134 -20.14 20.76 -5.05
N ASN A 135 -19.33 21.75 -4.67
CA ASN A 135 -18.25 21.64 -3.68
C ASN A 135 -17.15 20.59 -3.94
N GLY A 136 -17.09 20.05 -5.16
CA GLY A 136 -16.13 18.99 -5.54
C GLY A 136 -16.67 17.57 -5.36
N ASP A 137 -17.93 17.41 -4.95
CA ASP A 137 -18.59 16.12 -4.79
C ASP A 137 -19.34 15.71 -6.07
N TYR A 138 -19.58 14.41 -6.19
CA TYR A 138 -20.28 13.80 -7.32
C TYR A 138 -21.36 12.82 -6.84
N THR A 139 -22.26 12.46 -7.74
CA THR A 139 -23.22 11.38 -7.53
C THR A 139 -23.28 10.48 -8.75
N LEU A 140 -23.49 9.18 -8.52
CA LEU A 140 -23.72 8.22 -9.58
C LEU A 140 -25.03 7.47 -9.32
N GLN A 141 -25.94 7.45 -10.30
CA GLN A 141 -27.09 6.56 -10.25
C GLN A 141 -26.64 5.13 -10.55
N VAL A 142 -27.01 4.18 -9.70
CA VAL A 142 -26.72 2.76 -9.90
C VAL A 142 -28.02 1.98 -10.03
N GLY A 143 -28.32 1.54 -11.26
CA GLY A 143 -29.56 0.85 -11.59
C GLY A 143 -30.66 1.77 -12.16
N PRO A 144 -31.78 1.18 -12.59
CA PRO A 144 -32.87 1.92 -13.24
C PRO A 144 -33.67 2.80 -12.27
N ASP A 145 -33.58 2.56 -10.96
CA ASP A 145 -34.24 3.38 -9.96
C ASP A 145 -33.43 4.67 -9.70
N PRO A 146 -33.97 5.86 -10.05
CA PRO A 146 -33.28 7.13 -9.85
C PRO A 146 -33.09 7.50 -8.37
N ALA A 147 -33.74 6.81 -7.44
CA ALA A 147 -33.50 6.98 -6.01
C ALA A 147 -32.19 6.33 -5.55
N ILE A 148 -31.66 5.34 -6.28
CA ILE A 148 -30.45 4.63 -5.90
C ILE A 148 -29.24 5.39 -6.45
N LYS A 149 -28.78 6.37 -5.67
CA LYS A 149 -27.62 7.19 -5.98
C LYS A 149 -26.49 6.94 -4.99
N ILE A 150 -25.30 6.68 -5.51
CA ILE A 150 -24.05 6.59 -4.75
C ILE A 150 -23.44 7.99 -4.68
N PRO A 151 -23.35 8.61 -3.49
CA PRO A 151 -22.60 9.85 -3.33
C PRO A 151 -21.10 9.55 -3.36
N ILE A 152 -20.33 10.39 -4.03
CA ILE A 152 -18.88 10.35 -4.09
C ILE A 152 -18.40 11.65 -3.44
N THR A 153 -17.84 11.53 -2.24
CA THR A 153 -17.57 12.69 -1.36
C THR A 153 -16.09 12.83 -1.07
N TYR A 154 -15.57 14.05 -1.05
CA TYR A 154 -14.17 14.32 -0.71
C TYR A 154 -14.02 14.58 0.79
N GLU A 155 -13.55 13.57 1.53
CA GLU A 155 -13.49 13.59 3.00
C GLU A 155 -12.21 12.99 3.57
N ASP A 156 -11.98 13.18 4.87
CA ASP A 156 -10.83 12.58 5.57
C ASP A 156 -11.02 11.06 5.68
N ALA A 157 -10.14 10.31 5.02
CA ALA A 157 -10.18 8.86 5.05
C ALA A 157 -9.78 8.36 6.46
N PRO A 158 -10.64 7.56 7.11
CA PRO A 158 -10.35 7.07 8.45
C PRO A 158 -9.14 6.13 8.44
N LEU A 159 -8.45 6.00 9.56
CA LEU A 159 -7.33 5.06 9.68
C LEU A 159 -7.79 3.64 9.32
N ALA A 160 -7.03 2.93 8.48
CA ALA A 160 -7.31 1.53 8.19
C ALA A 160 -7.01 0.63 9.40
N THR A 161 -7.85 -0.37 9.64
CA THR A 161 -7.57 -1.37 10.68
C THR A 161 -6.24 -2.07 10.41
N SER A 162 -5.45 -2.32 11.44
CA SER A 162 -4.23 -3.15 11.33
C SER A 162 -4.54 -4.65 11.23
N LEU A 163 -5.82 -5.04 11.31
CA LEU A 163 -6.25 -6.42 11.10
C LEU A 163 -6.23 -6.74 9.60
N ILE A 164 -5.58 -7.83 9.23
CA ILE A 164 -5.53 -8.30 7.85
C ILE A 164 -6.64 -9.34 7.66
N GLU A 165 -7.47 -9.18 6.64
CA GLU A 165 -8.50 -10.17 6.35
C GLU A 165 -7.90 -11.42 5.70
N ILE A 166 -7.99 -12.55 6.41
CA ILE A 166 -7.59 -13.85 5.91
C ILE A 166 -8.85 -14.70 5.80
N LYS A 167 -9.26 -15.02 4.57
CA LYS A 167 -10.50 -15.78 4.29
C LYS A 167 -11.72 -15.18 5.03
N THR A 168 -11.90 -13.86 4.96
CA THR A 168 -12.96 -13.07 5.65
C THR A 168 -12.84 -12.97 7.17
N VAL A 169 -11.80 -13.53 7.78
CA VAL A 169 -11.53 -13.42 9.22
C VAL A 169 -10.50 -12.31 9.47
N PRO A 170 -10.86 -11.24 10.22
CA PRO A 170 -9.90 -10.24 10.65
C PRO A 170 -8.83 -10.88 11.53
N THR A 171 -7.57 -10.82 11.08
CA THR A 171 -6.43 -11.46 11.75
C THR A 171 -5.45 -10.40 12.20
N GLU A 172 -5.06 -10.45 13.48
CA GLU A 172 -4.03 -9.57 14.01
C GLU A 172 -2.63 -10.05 13.59
N VAL A 173 -1.78 -9.08 13.25
CA VAL A 173 -0.35 -9.31 13.06
C VAL A 173 0.34 -9.40 14.42
N ASN A 174 0.99 -10.52 14.66
CA ASN A 174 1.70 -10.86 15.90
C ASN A 174 3.12 -11.32 15.58
N GLY A 175 3.96 -10.36 15.19
CA GLY A 175 5.34 -10.59 14.80
C GLY A 175 6.25 -11.14 15.89
N PRO A 176 7.48 -11.54 15.53
CA PRO A 176 8.42 -12.21 16.42
C PRO A 176 8.81 -11.34 17.63
N TYR A 177 8.73 -10.02 17.50
CA TYR A 177 9.17 -9.08 18.53
C TYR A 177 8.05 -8.64 19.49
N ARG A 178 6.87 -9.26 19.42
CA ARG A 178 5.69 -8.91 20.24
C ARG A 178 5.90 -8.92 21.77
N ASN A 179 6.95 -9.58 22.26
CA ASN A 179 7.27 -9.63 23.69
C ASN A 179 8.23 -8.51 24.14
N LEU A 180 8.71 -7.67 23.21
CA LEU A 180 9.51 -6.51 23.56
C LEU A 180 8.64 -5.43 24.20
N VAL A 181 9.17 -4.76 25.23
CA VAL A 181 8.44 -3.73 25.96
C VAL A 181 8.40 -2.43 25.14
N GLU A 182 7.20 -1.95 24.85
CA GLU A 182 6.97 -0.64 24.23
C GLU A 182 7.21 0.46 25.25
N VAL A 183 8.37 1.10 25.20
CA VAL A 183 8.69 2.25 26.06
C VAL A 183 8.48 3.60 25.37
N THR A 184 8.24 3.58 24.06
CA THR A 184 7.89 4.77 23.28
C THR A 184 6.45 4.72 22.79
N THR A 185 5.92 5.88 22.45
CA THR A 185 4.54 5.98 21.97
C THR A 185 4.41 5.31 20.60
N VAL A 186 3.63 4.23 20.56
CA VAL A 186 3.22 3.55 19.33
C VAL A 186 2.22 4.41 18.58
N LYS A 187 2.50 4.76 17.31
CA LYS A 187 1.59 5.54 16.47
C LYS A 187 1.62 5.08 15.00
N PRO A 188 0.53 5.28 14.24
CA PRO A 188 0.53 5.07 12.79
C PRO A 188 1.57 5.93 12.07
N GLU A 189 2.06 5.46 10.91
CA GLU A 189 3.03 6.11 10.02
C GLU A 189 4.47 6.28 10.59
N LYS A 190 4.68 6.07 11.89
CA LYS A 190 6.02 6.10 12.50
C LYS A 190 6.86 4.91 12.03
N ASP A 191 8.17 5.14 11.89
CA ASP A 191 9.14 4.08 11.62
C ASP A 191 9.83 3.58 12.90
N PHE A 192 10.74 2.63 12.74
CA PHE A 192 11.52 2.05 13.83
C PHE A 192 12.80 2.85 14.14
N ASN A 193 12.97 4.08 13.64
CA ASN A 193 14.15 4.88 13.93
C ASN A 193 14.01 5.68 15.25
N CYS A 194 12.81 5.70 15.85
CA CYS A 194 12.60 6.25 17.19
C CYS A 194 13.44 5.50 18.25
N THR A 195 13.69 6.14 19.39
CA THR A 195 14.34 5.50 20.54
C THR A 195 13.61 4.22 20.98
N SER A 196 14.36 3.21 21.37
CA SER A 196 13.86 1.98 21.98
C SER A 196 13.78 2.05 23.51
N GLY A 197 14.24 3.16 24.11
CA GLY A 197 14.54 3.30 25.54
C GLY A 197 15.59 2.34 26.09
N GLN A 198 16.21 1.50 25.25
CA GLN A 198 17.37 0.69 25.59
C GLN A 198 18.66 1.48 25.38
N VAL A 199 19.69 1.07 26.12
CA VAL A 199 21.03 1.64 26.04
C VAL A 199 21.99 0.58 25.49
N GLY A 200 22.73 0.92 24.45
CA GLY A 200 23.72 0.04 23.85
C GLY A 200 24.97 -0.15 24.70
N ALA A 201 25.85 -1.06 24.28
CA ALA A 201 27.13 -1.31 24.95
C ALA A 201 28.05 -0.08 25.00
N ASP A 202 27.84 0.90 24.12
CA ASP A 202 28.54 2.19 24.07
C ASP A 202 27.95 3.24 25.04
N GLY A 203 26.94 2.86 25.84
CA GLY A 203 26.26 3.75 26.77
C GLY A 203 25.30 4.74 26.10
N LYS A 204 25.05 4.63 24.79
CA LYS A 204 24.14 5.51 24.07
C LYS A 204 22.76 4.87 23.89
N THR A 205 21.74 5.72 23.83
CA THR A 205 20.38 5.30 23.50
C THR A 205 20.34 4.68 22.10
N MET A 206 19.69 3.52 21.97
CA MET A 206 19.55 2.84 20.68
C MET A 206 18.14 3.03 20.09
N SER A 207 18.02 3.03 18.76
CA SER A 207 16.72 3.05 18.09
C SER A 207 15.99 1.70 18.19
N GLN A 208 14.67 1.68 18.02
CA GLN A 208 13.87 0.45 17.97
C GLN A 208 14.42 -0.51 16.92
N ARG A 209 14.83 -0.01 15.76
CA ARG A 209 15.44 -0.76 14.68
C ARG A 209 16.72 -1.46 15.12
N LYS A 210 17.64 -0.74 15.75
CA LYS A 210 18.89 -1.31 16.28
C LYS A 210 18.61 -2.37 17.34
N TRP A 211 17.65 -2.11 18.21
CA TRP A 211 17.24 -3.05 19.25
C TRP A 211 16.66 -4.36 18.67
N ILE A 212 15.75 -4.26 17.70
CA ILE A 212 15.16 -5.41 17.00
C ILE A 212 16.24 -6.28 16.35
N LEU A 213 17.21 -5.66 15.69
CA LEU A 213 18.32 -6.37 15.06
C LEU A 213 19.24 -7.02 16.09
N GLU A 214 19.48 -6.41 17.25
CA GLU A 214 20.27 -6.98 18.34
C GLU A 214 19.58 -8.21 18.96
N VAL A 215 18.28 -8.12 19.23
CA VAL A 215 17.48 -9.24 19.74
C VAL A 215 17.48 -10.40 18.73
N ASN A 216 17.31 -10.12 17.44
CA ASN A 216 17.43 -11.12 16.38
C ASN A 216 18.82 -11.77 16.41
N ARG A 217 19.89 -10.96 16.42
CA ARG A 217 21.28 -11.43 16.45
C ARG A 217 21.54 -12.37 17.62
N LYS A 218 21.07 -12.00 18.81
CA LYS A 218 21.23 -12.79 20.04
C LYS A 218 20.48 -14.11 19.95
N ALA A 219 19.24 -14.10 19.47
CA ALA A 219 18.42 -15.30 19.30
C ALA A 219 19.06 -16.33 18.35
N HIS A 220 19.88 -15.86 17.40
CA HIS A 220 20.48 -16.68 16.34
C HIS A 220 22.01 -16.81 16.45
N GLY A 221 22.54 -16.75 17.67
CA GLY A 221 23.94 -17.09 17.94
C GLY A 221 24.95 -16.16 17.26
N GLY A 222 24.63 -14.88 17.11
CA GLY A 222 25.52 -13.86 16.53
C GLY A 222 25.25 -13.55 15.05
N LYS A 223 24.33 -14.26 14.39
CA LYS A 223 23.94 -14.01 12.99
C LYS A 223 22.58 -13.32 12.94
N ILE A 224 22.32 -12.56 11.87
CA ILE A 224 20.98 -12.02 11.60
C ILE A 224 20.21 -13.03 10.74
N HIS A 225 19.07 -13.51 11.23
CA HIS A 225 18.18 -14.37 10.46
C HIS A 225 16.93 -13.62 9.99
N SER A 226 16.46 -13.94 8.78
CA SER A 226 15.19 -13.47 8.28
C SER A 226 14.02 -14.18 8.95
N ASP A 227 13.03 -13.43 9.40
CA ASP A 227 11.76 -13.94 9.94
C ASP A 227 10.85 -14.51 8.85
N LEU A 228 11.12 -14.16 7.59
CA LEU A 228 10.44 -14.68 6.40
C LEU A 228 11.33 -15.63 5.60
N ALA A 229 12.35 -16.24 6.20
CA ALA A 229 13.20 -17.20 5.50
C ALA A 229 12.39 -18.24 4.71
N GLY A 230 12.75 -18.45 3.44
CA GLY A 230 12.03 -19.33 2.52
C GLY A 230 10.77 -18.73 1.86
N PHE A 231 10.36 -17.51 2.22
CA PHE A 231 9.29 -16.80 1.54
C PHE A 231 9.67 -16.53 0.08
N THR A 232 8.72 -16.72 -0.85
CA THR A 232 8.96 -16.60 -2.29
C THR A 232 8.15 -15.48 -2.90
N TRP A 233 8.73 -14.70 -3.82
CA TRP A 233 8.05 -13.62 -4.52
C TRP A 233 8.55 -13.47 -5.97
N PRO A 234 7.73 -12.93 -6.88
CA PRO A 234 8.19 -12.59 -8.22
C PRO A 234 9.20 -11.45 -8.16
N CYS A 235 10.31 -11.61 -8.87
CA CYS A 235 11.39 -10.62 -8.97
C CYS A 235 12.08 -10.75 -10.33
N ASP A 236 13.06 -9.91 -10.60
CA ASP A 236 13.91 -10.02 -11.79
C ASP A 236 15.29 -10.58 -11.43
N ASP A 237 15.86 -11.39 -12.33
CA ASP A 237 17.24 -11.87 -12.21
C ASP A 237 18.26 -10.79 -12.61
N GLU A 238 19.55 -11.13 -12.56
CA GLU A 238 20.66 -10.24 -12.94
C GLU A 238 20.58 -9.76 -14.42
N ASN A 239 19.78 -10.43 -15.25
CA ASN A 239 19.54 -10.08 -16.66
C ASN A 239 18.14 -9.45 -16.87
N CYS A 240 17.51 -8.97 -15.80
CA CYS A 240 16.17 -8.37 -15.81
C CYS A 240 15.07 -9.31 -16.33
N LYS A 241 15.22 -10.62 -16.14
CA LYS A 241 14.20 -11.59 -16.52
C LYS A 241 13.33 -11.96 -15.33
N PRO A 242 11.99 -12.04 -15.52
CA PRO A 242 11.09 -12.49 -14.47
C PRO A 242 11.50 -13.87 -13.94
N THR A 243 11.70 -13.95 -12.64
CA THR A 243 12.06 -15.15 -11.89
C THR A 243 11.34 -15.16 -10.54
N THR A 244 11.61 -16.19 -9.73
CA THR A 244 11.13 -16.28 -8.35
C THR A 244 12.30 -16.17 -7.39
N CYS A 245 12.28 -15.11 -6.58
CA CYS A 245 13.22 -14.94 -5.48
C CYS A 245 12.76 -15.73 -4.27
N THR A 246 13.72 -16.15 -3.45
CA THR A 246 13.48 -16.81 -2.16
C THR A 246 14.26 -16.09 -1.08
N GLU A 247 13.60 -15.83 0.05
CA GLU A 247 14.19 -15.10 1.16
C GLU A 247 15.26 -15.95 1.84
N LYS A 248 16.46 -15.38 2.00
CA LYS A 248 17.59 -16.09 2.61
C LYS A 248 17.38 -16.23 4.10
N LEU A 249 17.84 -17.37 4.66
CA LEU A 249 17.81 -17.58 6.11
C LEU A 249 18.74 -16.61 6.83
N VAL A 250 19.97 -16.48 6.37
CA VAL A 250 20.98 -15.59 6.97
C VAL A 250 21.14 -14.35 6.11
N LEU A 251 21.04 -13.18 6.75
CA LEU A 251 21.15 -11.86 6.12
C LEU A 251 22.48 -11.19 6.49
N LEU A 252 22.90 -10.22 5.67
CA LEU A 252 24.08 -9.43 5.96
C LEU A 252 23.79 -8.44 7.09
N ASP A 253 24.69 -8.38 8.06
CA ASP A 253 24.55 -7.53 9.23
C ASP A 253 24.78 -6.06 8.84
N PRO A 254 23.81 -5.17 9.05
CA PRO A 254 23.97 -3.74 8.78
C PRO A 254 25.02 -3.06 9.66
N ALA A 255 25.45 -3.69 10.77
CA ALA A 255 26.50 -3.19 11.63
C ALA A 255 27.92 -3.59 11.17
N ASP A 256 28.05 -4.52 10.21
CA ASP A 256 29.34 -4.84 9.59
C ASP A 256 29.72 -3.73 8.61
N LYS A 257 30.92 -3.17 8.79
CA LYS A 257 31.46 -2.10 7.95
C LYS A 257 31.64 -2.50 6.48
N ASN A 258 31.71 -3.81 6.21
CA ASN A 258 31.86 -4.34 4.87
C ASN A 258 30.51 -4.57 4.17
N THR A 259 29.38 -4.42 4.86
CA THR A 259 28.04 -4.56 4.26
C THR A 259 27.62 -3.23 3.62
N PRO A 260 27.51 -3.13 2.28
CA PRO A 260 27.01 -1.93 1.62
C PRO A 260 25.57 -1.59 2.05
N GLU A 261 25.24 -0.31 2.20
CA GLU A 261 23.89 0.10 2.62
C GLU A 261 22.79 -0.35 1.66
N ASN A 262 23.12 -0.40 0.37
CA ASN A 262 22.25 -0.82 -0.72
C ASN A 262 22.32 -2.32 -1.03
N ASP A 263 23.02 -3.11 -0.21
CA ASP A 263 23.11 -4.54 -0.47
C ASP A 263 21.72 -5.20 -0.38
N PRO A 264 21.30 -5.96 -1.41
CA PRO A 264 19.98 -6.58 -1.44
C PRO A 264 19.75 -7.56 -0.27
N ASP A 265 20.82 -8.13 0.29
CA ASP A 265 20.80 -9.08 1.41
C ASP A 265 21.06 -8.45 2.77
N ARG A 266 21.27 -7.13 2.83
CA ARG A 266 21.35 -6.41 4.09
C ARG A 266 20.04 -6.55 4.87
N ALA A 267 20.15 -6.85 6.16
CA ALA A 267 19.00 -6.95 7.02
C ALA A 267 18.31 -5.58 7.22
N GLN A 268 16.99 -5.58 7.10
CA GLN A 268 16.09 -4.45 7.33
C GLN A 268 15.03 -4.84 8.35
N VAL A 269 14.51 -3.85 9.06
CA VAL A 269 13.31 -4.02 9.88
C VAL A 269 12.11 -3.57 9.06
N HIS A 270 11.24 -4.53 8.79
CA HIS A 270 10.02 -4.40 8.01
C HIS A 270 8.81 -4.14 8.91
N HIS A 271 7.87 -3.35 8.38
CA HIS A 271 6.55 -3.18 8.96
C HIS A 271 5.60 -4.14 8.26
N VAL A 272 5.20 -5.22 8.94
CA VAL A 272 4.32 -6.25 8.37
C VAL A 272 3.00 -5.64 7.93
N VAL A 273 2.36 -4.80 8.76
CA VAL A 273 1.38 -3.81 8.29
C VAL A 273 2.15 -2.54 7.93
N PRO A 274 2.23 -2.14 6.64
CA PRO A 274 3.08 -1.03 6.25
C PRO A 274 2.63 0.29 6.87
N ARG A 275 3.58 1.20 7.08
CA ARG A 275 3.34 2.54 7.63
C ARG A 275 2.27 3.32 6.86
N LYS A 276 2.23 3.12 5.54
CA LYS A 276 1.24 3.71 4.64
C LYS A 276 0.50 2.63 3.88
N ASP A 277 -0.80 2.81 3.72
CA ASP A 277 -1.61 1.99 2.84
C ASP A 277 -1.31 2.30 1.36
N PRO A 278 -1.88 1.52 0.40
CA PRO A 278 -1.69 1.79 -1.03
C PRO A 278 -2.20 3.16 -1.51
N ARG A 279 -3.05 3.82 -0.72
CA ARG A 279 -3.55 5.18 -1.00
C ARG A 279 -2.58 6.25 -0.49
N GLY A 280 -1.54 5.87 0.26
CA GLY A 280 -0.57 6.77 0.86
C GLY A 280 -1.01 7.33 2.22
N CYS A 281 -2.14 6.87 2.77
CA CYS A 281 -2.58 7.24 4.10
C CYS A 281 -1.84 6.43 5.15
N ARG A 282 -1.71 7.00 6.36
CA ARG A 282 -1.22 6.28 7.55
C ARG A 282 -1.97 4.95 7.76
N TRP A 283 -1.25 3.92 8.19
CA TRP A 283 -1.84 2.61 8.45
C TRP A 283 -1.15 1.88 9.61
N GLY A 284 -0.05 1.21 9.33
CA GLY A 284 0.73 0.47 10.31
C GLY A 284 1.47 1.37 11.29
N THR A 285 1.83 0.78 12.44
CA THR A 285 2.51 1.45 13.56
C THR A 285 3.92 0.93 13.75
N ASN A 286 4.73 1.65 14.52
CA ASN A 286 6.05 1.24 14.99
C ASN A 286 6.03 0.29 16.21
N ALA A 287 4.92 -0.41 16.48
CA ALA A 287 4.88 -1.44 17.51
C ALA A 287 5.78 -2.63 17.13
N TYR A 288 6.48 -3.22 18.10
CA TYR A 288 7.32 -4.40 17.91
C TYR A 288 6.54 -5.61 17.40
N LYS A 289 5.26 -5.78 17.77
CA LYS A 289 4.41 -6.83 17.17
C LYS A 289 4.20 -6.66 15.66
N ASN A 290 4.41 -5.46 15.12
CA ASN A 290 4.31 -5.17 13.69
C ASN A 290 5.68 -5.27 12.98
N ALA A 291 6.74 -5.65 13.69
CA ALA A 291 8.08 -5.73 13.14
C ALA A 291 8.42 -7.15 12.66
N ALA A 292 9.21 -7.22 11.59
CA ALA A 292 9.91 -8.42 11.12
C ALA A 292 11.29 -8.04 10.58
N VAL A 293 12.30 -8.89 10.71
CA VAL A 293 13.60 -8.74 10.07
C VAL A 293 13.61 -9.51 8.76
N ILE A 294 13.89 -8.81 7.66
CA ILE A 294 13.94 -9.37 6.30
C ILE A 294 15.02 -8.69 5.47
N SER A 295 15.34 -9.22 4.30
CA SER A 295 16.30 -8.63 3.37
C SER A 295 15.79 -7.30 2.78
N THR A 296 16.73 -6.43 2.37
CA THR A 296 16.43 -5.19 1.64
C THR A 296 15.55 -5.45 0.43
N ARG A 297 15.86 -6.48 -0.37
CA ARG A 297 15.09 -6.81 -1.58
C ARG A 297 13.65 -7.23 -1.30
N LEU A 298 13.41 -8.06 -0.26
CA LEU A 298 12.04 -8.44 0.10
C LEU A 298 11.27 -7.24 0.66
N ASN A 299 11.93 -6.42 1.48
CA ASN A 299 11.32 -5.21 2.03
C ASN A 299 10.88 -4.24 0.94
N GLN A 300 11.71 -4.05 -0.10
CA GLN A 300 11.35 -3.26 -1.28
C GLN A 300 10.13 -3.85 -2.00
N HIS A 301 10.10 -5.18 -2.20
CA HIS A 301 8.96 -5.85 -2.82
C HIS A 301 7.65 -5.62 -2.06
N LEU A 302 7.68 -5.61 -0.73
CA LEU A 302 6.48 -5.48 0.13
C LEU A 302 6.11 -4.03 0.47
N THR A 303 6.94 -3.05 0.11
CA THR A 303 6.77 -1.65 0.54
C THR A 303 5.40 -1.08 0.12
N ASN A 304 4.64 -0.59 1.11
CA ASN A 304 3.32 0.05 0.97
C ASN A 304 2.26 -0.81 0.25
N LYS A 305 2.42 -2.13 0.24
CA LYS A 305 1.43 -3.08 -0.30
C LYS A 305 0.58 -3.67 0.82
N VAL A 306 -0.64 -4.09 0.49
CA VAL A 306 -1.42 -4.90 1.44
C VAL A 306 -0.63 -6.19 1.73
N PRO A 307 -0.41 -6.56 3.00
CA PRO A 307 0.37 -7.74 3.34
C PRO A 307 -0.27 -8.99 2.75
N PRO A 308 0.45 -9.79 1.95
CA PRO A 308 -0.06 -11.06 1.47
C PRO A 308 -0.39 -11.99 2.63
N ILE A 309 -1.46 -12.76 2.49
CA ILE A 309 -1.91 -13.75 3.49
C ILE A 309 -0.75 -14.66 3.94
N LYS A 310 0.08 -15.11 2.98
CA LYS A 310 1.23 -15.98 3.27
C LYS A 310 2.27 -15.33 4.18
N GLU A 311 2.49 -14.02 4.05
CA GLU A 311 3.40 -13.28 4.92
C GLU A 311 2.84 -13.28 6.35
N VAL A 312 1.59 -12.85 6.52
CA VAL A 312 0.95 -12.77 7.85
C VAL A 312 0.90 -14.15 8.51
N ASP A 313 0.51 -15.18 7.77
CA ASP A 313 0.48 -16.57 8.25
C ASP A 313 1.85 -17.08 8.68
N GLN A 314 2.92 -16.72 7.96
CA GLN A 314 4.28 -17.15 8.29
C GLN A 314 4.81 -16.38 9.50
N ILE A 315 4.68 -15.06 9.52
CA ILE A 315 5.09 -14.19 10.63
C ILE A 315 4.42 -14.60 11.94
N ASN A 316 3.10 -14.83 11.91
CA ASN A 316 2.36 -15.21 13.12
C ASN A 316 2.77 -16.59 13.69
N LYS A 317 3.43 -17.44 12.89
CA LYS A 317 3.96 -18.74 13.33
C LYS A 317 5.36 -18.65 13.91
N VAL A 318 6.08 -17.54 13.71
CA VAL A 318 7.42 -17.39 14.26
C VAL A 318 7.32 -17.26 15.80
N PRO A 319 8.05 -18.10 16.56
CA PRO A 319 8.11 -17.99 18.01
C PRO A 319 8.55 -16.59 18.43
N PRO A 320 8.02 -16.05 19.55
CA PRO A 320 8.41 -14.72 19.98
C PRO A 320 9.86 -14.76 20.46
N TYR A 321 10.63 -13.74 20.09
CA TYR A 321 11.97 -13.54 20.62
C TYR A 321 11.89 -12.93 22.02
N SER A 322 12.87 -13.31 22.83
CA SER A 322 13.09 -12.76 24.17
C SER A 322 14.43 -12.02 24.19
N PRO A 323 14.50 -10.85 24.83
CA PRO A 323 15.72 -10.03 24.95
C PRO A 323 16.97 -10.74 25.47
#